data_AF-A0A7V9LD73-F1
#
_entry.id   AF-A0A7V9LD73-F1
#
_cell.length_a   1.000
_cell.length_b   1.000
_cell.length_c   1.000
_cell.angle_alpha   90.00
_cell.angle_beta   90.00
_cell.angle_gamma   90.00
#
_symmetry.space_group_name_H-M   'P 1'
#
loop_
_entity.id
_entity.type
_entity.pdbx_description
1 polymer ?
#
loop_
_entity_poly.entity_id
_entity_poly.type
_entity_poly.pdbx_seq_one_letter_code
_entity_poly.pdbx_strand_id
1 'polypeptide(L)'
;SARAEYDRSNAFGGSALLSAAITLTRWAEERARPDADRRAGFQDRDMRPATSSQKQLTKQFDATLDRANLRLSLVRALELPVAERPWLPLLLGAGPRQKLDEVLIDKTLDTWFRTSKLADEALRLELLQKGTRVKLAASTDPFLRAAQRIWKIYKAEEKLDDAYVGELMLVAPVYADAMREVLGGLLASDANSTLRITYGTVKAFKPGDPPFTTGSQIIKKNTGKEPFDAPAPMLAAIEAKQFGPYANRDGELPVNFLSDLDTTGGNSGSAVLNDKGELVGLNFDSTIEGVASDVVFDGSMVRKIHVDARYMLWVMDKVDNADHVITEMGLRPRL
;
A
#
# COMPACT_ATOMS: atom_id res chain seq x y z
N SER A 1 4.00 17.80 -19.95
CA SER A 1 2.62 17.32 -19.82
C SER A 1 2.46 16.47 -18.56
N ALA A 2 1.23 16.24 -18.07
CA ALA A 2 0.97 15.30 -16.98
C ALA A 2 1.45 13.87 -17.30
N ARG A 3 1.33 13.43 -18.57
CA ARG A 3 1.89 12.15 -19.02
C ARG A 3 3.41 12.09 -18.85
N ALA A 4 4.13 13.14 -19.24
CA ALA A 4 5.59 13.17 -19.13
C ALA A 4 6.08 13.17 -17.67
N GLU A 5 5.36 13.84 -16.78
CA GLU A 5 5.63 13.81 -15.34
C GLU A 5 5.36 12.42 -14.75
N TYR A 6 4.23 11.80 -15.10
CA TYR A 6 3.89 10.43 -14.71
C TYR A 6 4.93 9.41 -15.19
N ASP A 7 5.28 9.43 -16.48
CA ASP A 7 6.28 8.50 -17.04
C ASP A 7 7.68 8.73 -16.45
N ARG A 8 8.04 9.98 -16.11
CA ARG A 8 9.30 10.29 -15.41
C ARG A 8 9.31 9.78 -13.98
N SER A 9 8.24 10.03 -13.22
CA SER A 9 8.07 9.52 -11.85
C SER A 9 8.16 7.99 -11.82
N ASN A 10 7.46 7.33 -12.75
CA ASN A 10 7.56 5.87 -12.93
C ASN A 10 8.97 5.42 -13.33
N ALA A 11 9.69 6.17 -14.16
CA ALA A 11 11.07 5.80 -14.49
C ALA A 11 12.01 5.91 -13.29
N PHE A 12 11.82 6.91 -12.42
CA PHE A 12 12.65 7.11 -11.23
C PHE A 12 12.31 6.11 -10.11
N GLY A 13 11.05 5.69 -10.01
CA GLY A 13 10.55 4.68 -9.06
C GLY A 13 10.53 3.24 -9.59
N GLY A 14 10.67 3.04 -10.91
CA GLY A 14 10.41 1.76 -11.58
C GLY A 14 11.49 0.70 -11.43
N SER A 15 12.56 1.02 -10.72
CA SER A 15 13.55 0.05 -10.22
C SER A 15 13.77 0.25 -8.73
N ALA A 16 13.78 -0.84 -7.99
CA ALA A 16 14.16 -0.90 -6.58
C ALA A 16 15.61 -0.42 -6.37
N LEU A 17 16.55 -0.80 -7.24
CA LEU A 17 17.94 -0.36 -7.14
C LEU A 17 18.12 1.13 -7.47
N LEU A 18 17.38 1.65 -8.46
CA LEU A 18 17.40 3.09 -8.76
C LEU A 18 16.77 3.90 -7.61
N SER A 19 15.61 3.45 -7.11
CA SER A 19 14.93 4.07 -5.97
C SER A 19 15.81 4.07 -4.72
N ALA A 20 16.50 2.96 -4.45
CA ALA A 20 17.48 2.87 -3.36
C ALA A 20 18.63 3.87 -3.59
N ALA A 21 19.19 3.96 -4.80
CA ALA A 21 20.26 4.90 -5.12
C ALA A 21 19.86 6.37 -4.92
N ILE A 22 18.64 6.76 -5.33
CA ILE A 22 18.07 8.09 -5.10
C ILE A 22 17.91 8.35 -3.60
N THR A 23 17.35 7.39 -2.86
CA THR A 23 17.16 7.48 -1.41
C THR A 23 18.49 7.64 -0.67
N LEU A 24 19.51 6.84 -1.03
CA LEU A 24 20.85 6.92 -0.45
C LEU A 24 21.51 8.26 -0.76
N THR A 25 21.32 8.78 -1.98
CA THR A 25 21.77 10.13 -2.37
C THR A 25 21.10 11.19 -1.50
N ARG A 26 19.80 11.05 -1.21
CA ARG A 26 19.10 11.97 -0.32
C ARG A 26 19.61 11.92 1.11
N TRP A 27 19.78 10.73 1.70
CA TRP A 27 20.33 10.58 3.04
C TRP A 27 21.74 11.18 3.17
N ALA A 28 22.58 10.97 2.16
CA ALA A 28 23.89 11.60 2.09
C ALA A 28 23.80 13.13 1.98
N GLU A 29 22.79 13.66 1.28
CA GLU A 29 22.53 15.08 1.17
C GLU A 29 22.17 15.71 2.52
N GLU A 30 21.17 15.12 3.19
CA GLU A 30 20.55 15.63 4.42
C GLU A 30 21.46 15.49 5.63
N ARG A 31 22.31 14.45 5.69
CA ARG A 31 23.25 14.26 6.80
C ARG A 31 24.23 15.43 6.99
N ALA A 32 24.47 16.22 5.95
CA ALA A 32 25.33 17.41 6.05
C ALA A 32 24.69 18.57 6.86
N ARG A 33 23.40 18.46 7.21
CA ARG A 33 22.66 19.47 7.97
C ARG A 33 22.40 19.00 9.42
N PRO A 34 22.24 19.93 10.38
CA PRO A 34 21.68 19.61 11.68
C PRO A 34 20.33 18.88 11.53
N ASP A 35 20.02 17.95 12.43
CA ASP A 35 18.85 17.07 12.28
C ASP A 35 17.51 17.83 12.18
N ALA A 36 17.40 18.96 12.90
CA ALA A 36 16.23 19.82 12.85
C ALA A 36 16.01 20.51 11.48
N ASP A 37 17.08 20.68 10.71
CA ASP A 37 17.06 21.35 9.40
C ASP A 37 16.99 20.35 8.22
N ARG A 38 16.94 19.06 8.52
CA ARG A 38 16.79 18.01 7.51
C ARG A 38 15.35 17.91 7.05
N ARG A 39 15.16 17.51 5.79
CA ARG A 39 13.83 17.21 5.26
C ARG A 39 13.17 16.10 6.08
N ALA A 40 11.87 16.25 6.36
CA ALA A 40 11.06 15.19 6.98
C ALA A 40 11.16 13.89 6.17
N GLY A 41 11.30 12.75 6.86
CA GLY A 41 11.59 11.45 6.24
C GLY A 41 13.09 11.13 6.12
N PHE A 42 13.96 12.10 6.44
CA PHE A 42 15.43 11.96 6.42
C PHE A 42 16.07 12.48 7.71
N GLN A 43 15.32 12.52 8.81
CA GLN A 43 15.80 12.88 10.14
C GLN A 43 16.26 11.65 10.92
N ASP A 44 16.93 11.81 12.05
CA ASP A 44 17.45 10.69 12.85
C ASP A 44 16.32 9.73 13.29
N ARG A 45 15.12 10.25 13.55
CA ARG A 45 13.90 9.45 13.84
C ARG A 45 13.49 8.53 12.68
N ASP A 46 13.85 8.88 11.45
CA ASP A 46 13.50 8.15 10.22
C ASP A 46 14.53 7.08 9.85
N MET A 47 15.66 6.98 10.58
CA MET A 47 16.71 5.99 10.29
C MET A 47 16.24 4.55 10.47
N ARG A 48 15.39 4.30 11.47
CA ARG A 48 14.82 2.96 11.72
C ARG A 48 13.95 2.49 10.55
N PRO A 49 12.90 3.23 10.12
CA PRO A 49 12.11 2.81 8.96
C PRO A 49 12.93 2.74 7.67
N ALA A 50 13.88 3.66 7.44
CA ALA A 50 14.77 3.59 6.29
C ALA A 50 15.63 2.30 6.29
N THR A 51 16.17 1.90 7.45
CA THR A 51 16.91 0.64 7.59
C THR A 51 16.03 -0.56 7.30
N SER A 52 14.81 -0.60 7.83
CA SER A 52 13.86 -1.68 7.57
C SER A 52 13.52 -1.78 6.07
N SER A 53 13.31 -0.65 5.39
CA SER A 53 13.07 -0.62 3.95
C SER A 53 14.24 -1.22 3.15
N GLN A 54 15.48 -0.88 3.48
CA GLN A 54 16.66 -1.44 2.79
C GLN A 54 16.84 -2.95 2.99
N LYS A 55 16.45 -3.48 4.16
CA LYS A 55 16.43 -4.92 4.46
C LYS A 55 15.27 -5.63 3.74
N GLN A 56 14.10 -5.00 3.68
CA GLN A 56 12.95 -5.57 2.99
C GLN A 56 13.19 -5.69 1.49
N LEU A 57 13.91 -4.74 0.89
CA LEU A 57 14.34 -4.80 -0.50
C LEU A 57 15.02 -6.15 -0.81
N THR A 58 15.96 -6.62 0.03
CA THR A 58 16.64 -7.92 -0.17
C THR A 58 15.67 -9.10 -0.28
N LYS A 59 14.57 -9.07 0.49
CA LYS A 59 13.58 -10.16 0.53
C LYS A 59 12.63 -10.17 -0.68
N GLN A 60 12.45 -9.02 -1.33
CA GLN A 60 11.48 -8.82 -2.40
C GLN A 60 12.14 -8.57 -3.76
N PHE A 61 13.47 -8.52 -3.80
CA PHE A 61 14.22 -8.17 -5.01
C PHE A 61 14.50 -9.40 -5.88
N ASP A 62 14.04 -9.33 -7.12
CA ASP A 62 14.48 -10.17 -8.21
C ASP A 62 15.06 -9.29 -9.32
N ALA A 63 16.32 -9.54 -9.70
CA ALA A 63 17.01 -8.69 -10.67
C ALA A 63 16.39 -8.74 -12.07
N THR A 64 15.76 -9.86 -12.44
CA THR A 64 15.09 -10.01 -13.74
C THR A 64 13.84 -9.16 -13.80
N LEU A 65 13.01 -9.22 -12.75
CA LEU A 65 11.80 -8.42 -12.62
C LEU A 65 12.13 -6.92 -12.51
N ASP A 66 13.13 -6.55 -11.71
CA ASP A 66 13.54 -5.15 -11.55
C ASP A 66 14.06 -4.55 -12.87
N ARG A 67 14.87 -5.31 -13.62
CA ARG A 67 15.31 -4.92 -14.97
C ARG A 67 14.13 -4.74 -15.92
N ALA A 68 13.19 -5.69 -15.92
CA ALA A 68 12.02 -5.66 -16.79
C ALA A 68 11.12 -4.44 -16.51
N ASN A 69 10.88 -4.12 -15.23
CA ASN A 69 10.09 -2.96 -14.81
C ASN A 69 10.75 -1.63 -15.21
N LEU A 70 12.07 -1.52 -14.99
CA LEU A 70 12.80 -0.33 -15.41
C LEU A 70 12.80 -0.19 -16.94
N ARG A 71 13.04 -1.29 -17.67
CA ARG A 71 12.97 -1.29 -19.13
C ARG A 71 11.61 -0.81 -19.62
N LEU A 72 10.52 -1.35 -19.09
CA LEU A 72 9.16 -0.96 -19.46
C LEU A 72 8.94 0.54 -19.29
N SER A 73 9.35 1.10 -18.15
CA SER A 73 9.23 2.53 -17.85
C SER A 73 10.03 3.39 -18.83
N LEU A 74 11.26 2.98 -19.18
CA LEU A 74 12.13 3.71 -20.10
C LEU A 74 11.68 3.61 -21.57
N VAL A 75 11.14 2.46 -21.98
CA VAL A 75 10.58 2.27 -23.33
C VAL A 75 9.33 3.12 -23.51
N ARG A 76 8.42 3.13 -22.52
CA ARG A 76 7.26 4.05 -22.53
C ARG A 76 7.69 5.50 -22.64
N ALA A 77 8.76 5.89 -21.94
CA ALA A 77 9.29 7.24 -22.01
C ALA A 77 9.86 7.60 -23.40
N LEU A 78 10.25 6.63 -24.26
CA LEU A 78 10.67 6.92 -25.64
C LEU A 78 9.53 7.47 -26.51
N GLU A 79 8.28 7.12 -26.19
CA GLU A 79 7.09 7.59 -26.91
C GLU A 79 6.77 9.06 -26.64
N LEU A 80 7.34 9.64 -25.59
CA LEU A 80 7.13 11.06 -25.30
C LEU A 80 7.83 11.94 -26.35
N PRO A 81 7.28 13.13 -26.65
CA PRO A 81 7.97 14.13 -27.46
C PRO A 81 9.36 14.43 -26.89
N VAL A 82 10.36 14.59 -27.74
CA VAL A 82 11.77 14.78 -27.34
C VAL A 82 11.94 15.92 -26.31
N ALA A 83 11.18 17.01 -26.48
CA ALA A 83 11.20 18.15 -25.56
C ALA A 83 10.69 17.83 -24.14
N GLU A 84 9.86 16.78 -23.97
CA GLU A 84 9.30 16.38 -22.68
C GLU A 84 10.14 15.32 -21.95
N ARG A 85 11.17 14.78 -22.60
CA ARG A 85 12.05 13.74 -22.04
C ARG A 85 13.55 14.06 -21.99
N PRO A 86 14.00 15.31 -21.70
CA PRO A 86 15.43 15.63 -21.58
C PRO A 86 16.11 14.89 -20.42
N TRP A 87 15.34 14.42 -19.45
CA TRP A 87 15.79 13.60 -18.32
C TRP A 87 16.21 12.18 -18.73
N LEU A 88 15.66 11.62 -19.81
CA LEU A 88 15.92 10.25 -20.24
C LEU A 88 17.37 10.02 -20.69
N PRO A 89 17.96 10.80 -21.62
CA PRO A 89 19.37 10.67 -21.96
C PRO A 89 20.28 10.94 -20.75
N LEU A 90 19.89 11.84 -19.84
CA LEU A 90 20.64 12.15 -18.63
C LEU A 90 20.68 10.95 -17.68
N LEU A 91 19.52 10.33 -17.43
CA LEU A 91 19.39 9.11 -16.62
C LEU A 91 20.23 7.97 -17.21
N LEU A 92 20.12 7.72 -18.52
CA LEU A 92 20.88 6.68 -19.21
C LEU A 92 22.37 7.03 -19.33
N GLY A 93 22.73 8.31 -19.35
CA GLY A 93 24.10 8.78 -19.59
C GLY A 93 24.49 8.68 -21.05
N ALA A 94 23.48 8.79 -21.90
CA ALA A 94 23.65 8.79 -23.32
C ALA A 94 24.39 10.05 -23.75
N GLY A 95 25.34 9.90 -24.67
CA GLY A 95 26.02 11.05 -25.27
C GLY A 95 25.06 11.92 -26.08
N PRO A 96 25.39 13.20 -26.36
CA PRO A 96 24.51 14.16 -27.02
C PRO A 96 24.09 13.78 -28.45
N ARG A 97 24.83 12.88 -29.10
CA ARG A 97 24.53 12.37 -30.46
C ARG A 97 24.12 10.90 -30.47
N GLN A 98 24.00 10.29 -29.30
CA GLN A 98 23.68 8.88 -29.21
C GLN A 98 22.19 8.68 -29.47
N LYS A 99 21.85 7.78 -30.38
CA LYS A 99 20.46 7.44 -30.67
C LYS A 99 19.83 6.82 -29.42
N LEU A 100 18.73 7.41 -28.94
CA LEU A 100 17.92 6.85 -27.86
C LEU A 100 16.90 5.88 -28.47
N ASP A 101 17.16 4.59 -28.34
CA ASP A 101 16.26 3.52 -28.74
C ASP A 101 16.31 2.36 -27.72
N GLU A 102 15.46 1.35 -27.93
CA GLU A 102 15.39 0.18 -27.05
C GLU A 102 16.72 -0.57 -26.94
N VAL A 103 17.51 -0.63 -28.02
CA VAL A 103 18.82 -1.29 -28.04
C VAL A 103 19.79 -0.62 -27.08
N LEU A 104 19.80 0.73 -27.04
CA LEU A 104 20.58 1.47 -26.06
C LEU A 104 20.10 1.17 -24.63
N ILE A 105 18.78 1.19 -24.40
CA ILE A 105 18.19 0.91 -23.09
C ILE A 105 18.63 -0.47 -22.61
N ASP A 106 18.41 -1.51 -23.42
CA ASP A 106 18.76 -2.88 -23.08
C ASP A 106 20.24 -3.03 -22.75
N LYS A 107 21.14 -2.54 -23.62
CA LYS A 107 22.59 -2.58 -23.37
C LYS A 107 23.00 -1.86 -22.08
N THR A 108 22.37 -0.72 -21.80
CA THR A 108 22.64 0.08 -20.60
C THR A 108 22.20 -0.69 -19.36
N LEU A 109 20.97 -1.20 -19.35
CA LEU A 109 20.42 -1.95 -18.23
C LEU A 109 21.18 -3.26 -17.98
N ASP A 110 21.54 -4.01 -19.02
CA ASP A 110 22.37 -5.22 -18.90
C ASP A 110 23.69 -4.91 -18.20
N THR A 111 24.30 -3.78 -18.54
CA THR A 111 25.53 -3.34 -17.88
C THR A 111 25.25 -2.94 -16.44
N TRP A 112 24.18 -2.20 -16.16
CA TRP A 112 23.86 -1.73 -14.83
C TRP A 112 23.60 -2.88 -13.86
N PHE A 113 22.71 -3.80 -14.22
CA PHE A 113 22.37 -4.94 -13.38
C PHE A 113 23.52 -5.92 -13.20
N ARG A 114 24.40 -6.07 -14.20
CA ARG A 114 25.59 -6.93 -14.09
C ARG A 114 26.70 -6.35 -13.22
N THR A 115 26.84 -5.02 -13.16
CA THR A 115 27.99 -4.36 -12.51
C THR A 115 27.64 -3.64 -11.20
N SER A 116 26.35 -3.41 -10.95
CA SER A 116 25.86 -2.84 -9.69
C SER A 116 26.21 -3.73 -8.51
N LYS A 117 26.57 -3.07 -7.41
CA LYS A 117 26.73 -3.70 -6.10
C LYS A 117 25.58 -3.35 -5.16
N LEU A 118 24.63 -2.52 -5.59
CA LEU A 118 23.50 -2.12 -4.74
C LEU A 118 22.52 -3.26 -4.45
N ALA A 119 22.63 -4.43 -5.08
CA ALA A 119 21.88 -5.61 -4.63
C ALA A 119 22.40 -6.16 -3.28
N ASP A 120 23.62 -5.81 -2.88
CA ASP A 120 24.19 -6.17 -1.58
C ASP A 120 23.57 -5.35 -0.44
N GLU A 121 22.94 -6.03 0.51
CA GLU A 121 22.28 -5.39 1.66
C GLU A 121 23.28 -4.64 2.54
N ALA A 122 24.44 -5.24 2.82
CA ALA A 122 25.43 -4.66 3.71
C ALA A 122 25.94 -3.32 3.16
N LEU A 123 26.21 -3.24 1.85
CA LEU A 123 26.59 -2.01 1.17
C LEU A 123 25.47 -0.96 1.25
N ARG A 124 24.21 -1.33 0.97
CA ARG A 124 23.08 -0.38 1.06
C ARG A 124 22.95 0.18 2.49
N LEU A 125 23.07 -0.67 3.50
CA LEU A 125 23.02 -0.24 4.91
C LEU A 125 24.21 0.62 5.30
N GLU A 126 25.41 0.29 4.83
CA GLU A 126 26.61 1.10 5.06
C GLU A 126 26.46 2.49 4.43
N LEU A 127 25.98 2.57 3.19
CA LEU A 127 25.73 3.85 2.52
C LEU A 127 24.59 4.63 3.19
N LEU A 128 23.53 3.95 3.63
CA LEU A 128 22.41 4.57 4.33
C LEU A 128 22.86 5.21 5.64
N GLN A 129 23.72 4.54 6.41
CA GLN A 129 24.12 5.00 7.73
C GLN A 129 25.32 5.96 7.67
N LYS A 130 26.27 5.73 6.76
CA LYS A 130 27.58 6.40 6.75
C LYS A 130 27.94 7.06 5.42
N GLY A 131 27.16 6.86 4.35
CA GLY A 131 27.46 7.41 3.02
C GLY A 131 27.37 8.93 2.95
N THR A 132 28.46 9.61 2.58
CA THR A 132 28.48 11.07 2.40
C THR A 132 28.29 11.45 0.94
N ARG A 133 27.94 12.72 0.66
CA ARG A 133 27.85 13.22 -0.73
C ARG A 133 29.14 12.93 -1.51
N VAL A 134 30.30 13.13 -0.88
CA VAL A 134 31.61 12.86 -1.48
C VAL A 134 31.79 11.38 -1.79
N LYS A 135 31.47 10.48 -0.84
CA LYS A 135 31.58 9.03 -1.04
C LYS A 135 30.67 8.55 -2.18
N LEU A 136 29.43 9.03 -2.21
CA LEU A 136 28.49 8.67 -3.27
C LEU A 136 28.97 9.23 -4.61
N ALA A 137 29.38 10.50 -4.68
CA ALA A 137 29.88 11.13 -5.92
C ALA A 137 31.09 10.42 -6.53
N ALA A 138 31.93 9.81 -5.70
CA ALA A 138 33.08 9.00 -6.12
C ALA A 138 32.70 7.57 -6.56
N SER A 139 31.46 7.12 -6.28
CA SER A 139 31.02 5.77 -6.61
C SER A 139 31.00 5.52 -8.13
N THR A 140 31.46 4.35 -8.52
CA THR A 140 31.36 3.83 -9.89
C THR A 140 30.12 2.97 -10.10
N ASP A 141 29.30 2.77 -9.06
CA ASP A 141 28.07 2.00 -9.17
C ASP A 141 27.09 2.70 -10.15
N PRO A 142 26.56 1.98 -11.15
CA PRO A 142 25.77 2.56 -12.23
C PRO A 142 24.47 3.22 -11.74
N PHE A 143 23.81 2.68 -10.71
CA PHE A 143 22.57 3.27 -10.17
C PHE A 143 22.86 4.50 -9.32
N LEU A 144 23.94 4.51 -8.53
CA LEU A 144 24.38 5.73 -7.82
C LEU A 144 24.78 6.84 -8.81
N ARG A 145 25.45 6.48 -9.92
CA ARG A 145 25.74 7.42 -11.01
C ARG A 145 24.47 7.91 -11.69
N ALA A 146 23.47 7.06 -11.88
CA ALA A 146 22.16 7.44 -12.42
C ALA A 146 21.47 8.46 -11.53
N ALA A 147 21.35 8.17 -10.23
CA ALA A 147 20.77 9.08 -9.24
C ALA A 147 21.46 10.45 -9.24
N GLN A 148 22.80 10.48 -9.32
CA GLN A 148 23.57 11.74 -9.40
C GLN A 148 23.27 12.56 -10.65
N ARG A 149 23.16 11.91 -11.82
CA ARG A 149 22.88 12.59 -13.08
C ARG A 149 21.53 13.27 -13.05
N ILE A 150 20.50 12.60 -12.52
CA ILE A 150 19.15 13.14 -12.43
C ILE A 150 18.91 14.02 -11.18
N TRP A 151 19.86 14.12 -10.26
CA TRP A 151 19.64 14.72 -8.94
C TRP A 151 19.09 16.14 -9.00
N LYS A 152 19.60 16.97 -9.92
CA LYS A 152 19.11 18.33 -10.12
C LYS A 152 17.66 18.39 -10.59
N ILE A 153 17.26 17.44 -11.44
CA ILE A 153 15.88 17.33 -11.94
C ILE A 153 14.97 16.92 -10.79
N TYR A 154 15.36 15.85 -10.07
CA TYR A 154 14.62 15.36 -8.90
C TYR A 154 14.39 16.47 -7.85
N LYS A 155 15.42 17.27 -7.55
CA LYS A 155 15.31 18.41 -6.61
C LYS A 155 14.47 19.58 -7.15
N ALA A 156 14.44 19.77 -8.47
CA ALA A 156 13.60 20.80 -9.08
C ALA A 156 12.12 20.41 -9.02
N GLU A 157 11.79 19.14 -9.26
CA GLU A 157 10.44 18.60 -9.08
C GLU A 157 9.97 18.72 -7.64
N GLU A 158 10.79 18.28 -6.68
CA GLU A 158 10.49 18.42 -5.26
C GLU A 158 10.14 19.88 -4.87
N LYS A 159 10.87 20.85 -5.44
CA LYS A 159 10.60 22.27 -5.17
C LYS A 159 9.27 22.75 -5.79
N LEU A 160 8.89 22.22 -6.95
CA LEU A 160 7.60 22.53 -7.57
C LEU A 160 6.46 21.94 -6.76
N ASP A 161 6.61 20.69 -6.31
CA ASP A 161 5.61 20.02 -5.46
C ASP A 161 5.45 20.75 -4.12
N ASP A 162 6.55 21.10 -3.46
CA ASP A 162 6.54 21.86 -2.20
C ASP A 162 5.85 23.23 -2.37
N ALA A 163 6.09 23.91 -3.49
CA ALA A 163 5.44 25.19 -3.78
C ALA A 163 3.93 25.02 -4.02
N TYR A 164 3.53 24.03 -4.82
CA TYR A 164 2.14 23.72 -5.10
C TYR A 164 1.36 23.35 -3.82
N VAL A 165 1.93 22.48 -2.98
CA VAL A 165 1.34 22.13 -1.68
C VAL A 165 1.25 23.37 -0.78
N GLY A 166 2.28 24.22 -0.76
CA GLY A 166 2.27 25.47 0.00
C GLY A 166 1.15 26.43 -0.44
N GLU A 167 0.88 26.55 -1.74
CA GLU A 167 -0.24 27.33 -2.27
C GLU A 167 -1.59 26.72 -1.88
N LEU A 168 -1.74 25.39 -1.98
CA LEU A 168 -2.96 24.69 -1.57
C LEU A 168 -3.26 24.87 -0.08
N MET A 169 -2.26 24.91 0.79
CA MET A 169 -2.46 25.11 2.23
C MET A 169 -3.14 26.44 2.57
N LEU A 170 -3.06 27.45 1.69
CA LEU A 170 -3.73 28.74 1.87
C LEU A 170 -5.20 28.71 1.43
N VAL A 171 -5.53 27.91 0.40
CA VAL A 171 -6.85 27.94 -0.25
C VAL A 171 -7.75 26.79 0.21
N ALA A 172 -7.19 25.61 0.49
CA ALA A 172 -7.95 24.43 0.86
C ALA A 172 -8.83 24.62 2.12
N PRO A 173 -8.37 25.29 3.20
CA PRO A 173 -9.22 25.56 4.37
C PRO A 173 -10.43 26.45 4.03
N VAL A 174 -10.21 27.50 3.23
CA VAL A 174 -11.27 28.43 2.81
C VAL A 174 -12.31 27.71 1.95
N TYR A 175 -11.85 26.84 1.05
CA TYR A 175 -12.74 26.00 0.25
C TYR A 175 -13.55 25.02 1.11
N ALA A 176 -12.92 24.38 2.10
CA ALA A 176 -13.61 23.48 3.03
C ALA A 176 -14.67 24.21 3.87
N ASP A 177 -14.39 25.44 4.31
CA ASP A 177 -15.36 26.28 5.03
C ASP A 177 -16.57 26.61 4.14
N ALA A 178 -16.33 27.02 2.88
CA ALA A 178 -17.40 27.29 1.93
C ALA A 178 -18.25 26.04 1.63
N MET A 179 -17.61 24.87 1.47
CA MET A 179 -18.30 23.60 1.29
C MET A 179 -19.17 23.26 2.50
N ARG A 180 -18.68 23.49 3.72
CA ARG A 180 -19.45 23.27 4.95
C ARG A 180 -20.69 24.17 5.00
N GLU A 181 -20.59 25.44 4.59
CA GLU A 181 -21.74 26.36 4.53
C GLU A 181 -22.80 25.88 3.52
N VAL A 182 -22.37 25.49 2.31
CA VAL A 182 -23.26 25.01 1.25
C VAL A 182 -23.95 23.68 1.61
N LEU A 183 -23.25 22.79 2.31
CA LEU A 183 -23.76 21.47 2.69
C LEU A 183 -24.53 21.45 4.02
N GLY A 184 -24.80 22.61 4.63
CA GLY A 184 -25.62 22.69 5.84
C GLY A 184 -24.89 22.32 7.15
N GLY A 185 -23.57 22.50 7.20
CA GLY A 185 -22.76 22.47 8.42
C GLY A 185 -22.15 21.11 8.78
N LEU A 186 -22.73 20.00 8.32
CA LEU A 186 -22.24 18.65 8.58
C LEU A 186 -21.32 18.18 7.44
N LEU A 187 -20.02 18.44 7.60
CA LEU A 187 -18.99 17.96 6.69
C LEU A 187 -17.90 17.25 7.51
N ALA A 188 -17.79 15.94 7.35
CA ALA A 188 -16.67 15.19 7.89
C ALA A 188 -15.39 15.56 7.14
N SER A 189 -14.27 15.71 7.85
CA SER A 189 -12.96 15.89 7.22
C SER A 189 -12.53 14.62 6.49
N ASP A 190 -11.81 14.75 5.38
CA ASP A 190 -11.19 13.61 4.69
C ASP A 190 -10.31 12.77 5.63
N ALA A 191 -10.16 11.48 5.32
CA ALA A 191 -9.31 10.58 6.08
C ALA A 191 -7.84 11.01 6.00
N ASN A 192 -7.16 11.06 7.14
CA ASN A 192 -5.76 11.50 7.25
C ASN A 192 -4.95 10.66 8.25
N SER A 193 -5.23 9.34 8.28
CA SER A 193 -4.61 8.37 9.21
C SER A 193 -4.84 8.68 10.70
N THR A 194 -5.91 9.41 11.03
CA THR A 194 -6.39 9.61 12.41
C THR A 194 -7.57 8.71 12.73
N LEU A 195 -7.83 8.51 14.02
CA LEU A 195 -9.00 7.75 14.48
C LEU A 195 -10.30 8.42 14.01
N ARG A 196 -11.20 7.63 13.44
CA ARG A 196 -12.55 8.03 13.02
C ARG A 196 -13.59 7.01 13.48
N ILE A 197 -14.84 7.45 13.53
CA ILE A 197 -16.00 6.60 13.84
C ILE A 197 -16.98 6.73 12.69
N THR A 198 -17.43 5.60 12.18
CA THR A 198 -18.60 5.47 11.31
C THR A 198 -19.65 4.63 12.04
N TYR A 199 -20.92 4.88 11.78
CA TYR A 199 -22.03 4.09 12.35
C TYR A 199 -23.09 3.85 11.28
N GLY A 200 -23.91 2.82 11.49
CA GLY A 200 -24.86 2.34 10.51
C GLY A 200 -25.52 1.05 10.96
N THR A 201 -26.01 0.26 10.01
CA THR A 201 -26.76 -0.96 10.25
C THR A 201 -26.23 -2.11 9.40
N VAL A 202 -26.47 -3.34 9.87
CA VAL A 202 -26.29 -4.53 9.04
C VAL A 202 -27.31 -4.47 7.90
N LYS A 203 -26.83 -4.48 6.66
CA LYS A 203 -27.65 -4.20 5.49
C LYS A 203 -27.24 -5.03 4.30
N ALA A 204 -28.23 -5.63 3.65
CA ALA A 204 -28.01 -6.46 2.49
C ALA A 204 -27.49 -5.64 1.31
N PHE A 205 -26.76 -6.31 0.41
CA PHE A 205 -26.31 -5.70 -0.84
C PHE A 205 -27.50 -5.35 -1.74
N LYS A 206 -28.40 -6.32 -1.97
CA LYS A 206 -29.67 -6.12 -2.67
C LYS A 206 -30.85 -6.25 -1.71
N PRO A 207 -31.95 -5.51 -1.93
CA PRO A 207 -33.18 -5.70 -1.16
C PRO A 207 -33.67 -7.15 -1.26
N GLY A 208 -33.95 -7.77 -0.10
CA GLY A 208 -34.44 -9.15 0.00
C GLY A 208 -33.37 -10.23 0.18
N ASP A 209 -32.10 -9.93 -0.09
CA ASP A 209 -31.00 -10.87 0.16
C ASP A 209 -30.64 -10.90 1.66
N PRO A 210 -30.13 -12.03 2.19
CA PRO A 210 -29.57 -12.05 3.53
C PRO A 210 -28.29 -11.21 3.58
N PRO A 211 -28.07 -10.39 4.63
CA PRO A 211 -26.84 -9.62 4.79
C PRO A 211 -25.67 -10.46 5.31
N PHE A 212 -25.85 -11.76 5.51
CA PHE A 212 -24.86 -12.70 6.02
C PHE A 212 -24.55 -13.80 5.01
N THR A 213 -23.29 -14.23 4.97
CA THR A 213 -22.89 -15.52 4.40
C THR A 213 -22.85 -16.59 5.48
N THR A 214 -22.90 -17.87 5.09
CA THR A 214 -22.90 -18.99 6.04
C THR A 214 -21.85 -20.06 5.73
N GLY A 215 -21.54 -20.90 6.72
CA GLY A 215 -20.60 -22.02 6.58
C GLY A 215 -20.98 -22.96 5.44
N SER A 216 -22.28 -23.24 5.26
CA SER A 216 -22.76 -24.03 4.12
C SER A 216 -22.36 -23.46 2.75
N GLN A 217 -22.15 -22.15 2.63
CA GLN A 217 -21.67 -21.53 1.40
C GLN A 217 -20.17 -21.73 1.16
N ILE A 218 -19.37 -22.02 2.20
CA ILE A 218 -17.96 -22.42 2.07
C ILE A 218 -17.89 -23.76 1.34
N ILE A 219 -18.68 -24.75 1.75
CA ILE A 219 -18.76 -26.06 1.08
C ILE A 219 -19.12 -25.91 -0.39
N LYS A 220 -20.13 -25.10 -0.70
CA LYS A 220 -20.59 -24.85 -2.08
C LYS A 220 -19.52 -24.22 -2.97
N LYS A 221 -18.61 -23.44 -2.40
CA LYS A 221 -17.52 -22.77 -3.13
C LYS A 221 -16.24 -23.59 -3.18
N ASN A 222 -16.09 -24.59 -2.32
CA ASN A 222 -14.87 -25.38 -2.22
C ASN A 222 -14.64 -26.21 -3.48
N THR A 223 -13.53 -25.95 -4.17
CA THR A 223 -13.09 -26.70 -5.36
C THR A 223 -11.90 -27.62 -5.07
N GLY A 224 -11.30 -27.51 -3.88
CA GLY A 224 -10.08 -28.23 -3.50
C GLY A 224 -8.83 -27.70 -4.19
N LYS A 225 -8.89 -26.51 -4.79
CA LYS A 225 -7.76 -25.82 -5.42
C LYS A 225 -7.74 -24.35 -5.01
N GLU A 226 -6.55 -23.80 -4.81
CA GLU A 226 -6.35 -22.37 -4.51
C GLU A 226 -7.08 -21.48 -5.54
N PRO A 227 -7.82 -20.45 -5.12
CA PRO A 227 -8.01 -19.96 -3.74
C PRO A 227 -9.25 -20.55 -3.01
N PHE A 228 -9.85 -21.62 -3.54
CA PHE A 228 -11.06 -22.27 -3.00
C PHE A 228 -10.77 -23.69 -2.49
N ASP A 229 -9.81 -23.80 -1.59
CA ASP A 229 -9.30 -25.04 -0.99
C ASP A 229 -9.37 -24.97 0.55
N ALA A 230 -10.59 -24.90 1.08
CA ALA A 230 -10.80 -24.82 2.53
C ALA A 230 -10.21 -26.05 3.26
N PRO A 231 -9.64 -25.89 4.47
CA PRO A 231 -9.00 -26.99 5.20
C PRO A 231 -9.96 -28.16 5.47
N ALA A 232 -9.46 -29.39 5.34
CA ALA A 232 -10.27 -30.60 5.56
C ALA A 232 -10.98 -30.64 6.94
N PRO A 233 -10.35 -30.25 8.07
CA PRO A 233 -11.05 -30.20 9.36
C PRO A 233 -12.23 -29.22 9.38
N MET A 234 -12.10 -28.07 8.70
CA MET A 234 -13.17 -27.09 8.57
C MET A 234 -14.33 -27.65 7.75
N LEU A 235 -14.04 -28.26 6.59
CA LEU A 235 -15.06 -28.88 5.74
C LEU A 235 -15.85 -29.96 6.51
N ALA A 236 -15.15 -30.86 7.19
CA ALA A 236 -15.77 -31.94 7.96
C ALA A 236 -16.64 -31.40 9.11
N ALA A 237 -16.19 -30.37 9.82
CA ALA A 237 -16.96 -29.76 10.91
C ALA A 237 -18.21 -29.03 10.40
N ILE A 238 -18.14 -28.39 9.23
CA ILE A 238 -19.30 -27.73 8.59
C ILE A 238 -20.31 -28.76 8.11
N GLU A 239 -19.88 -29.82 7.43
CA GLU A 239 -20.76 -30.91 6.96
C GLU A 239 -21.48 -31.61 8.11
N ALA A 240 -20.77 -31.84 9.23
CA ALA A 240 -21.33 -32.40 10.44
C ALA A 240 -22.14 -31.39 11.29
N LYS A 241 -22.28 -30.14 10.84
CA LYS A 241 -22.95 -29.02 11.54
C LYS A 241 -22.47 -28.84 12.99
N GLN A 242 -21.17 -29.03 13.23
CA GLN A 242 -20.54 -28.90 14.55
C GLN A 242 -20.30 -27.42 14.89
N PHE A 243 -21.37 -26.63 14.97
CA PHE A 243 -21.32 -25.18 15.22
C PHE A 243 -21.54 -24.81 16.68
N GLY A 244 -22.23 -25.66 17.44
CA GLY A 244 -22.54 -25.44 18.86
C GLY A 244 -23.15 -24.05 19.12
N PRO A 245 -22.61 -23.27 20.07
CA PRO A 245 -23.16 -21.96 20.45
C PRO A 245 -22.89 -20.85 19.44
N TYR A 246 -22.08 -21.11 18.41
CA TYR A 246 -21.71 -20.13 17.38
C TYR A 246 -22.72 -20.07 16.24
N ALA A 247 -23.67 -21.02 16.18
CA ALA A 247 -24.75 -21.01 15.21
C ALA A 247 -25.67 -19.79 15.37
N ASN A 248 -26.23 -19.33 14.25
CA ASN A 248 -27.30 -18.35 14.22
C ASN A 248 -28.66 -19.01 14.58
N ARG A 249 -29.74 -18.21 14.54
CA ARG A 249 -31.10 -18.68 14.88
C ARG A 249 -31.63 -19.77 13.95
N ASP A 250 -31.10 -19.85 12.72
CA ASP A 250 -31.48 -20.83 11.71
C ASP A 250 -30.63 -22.11 11.80
N GLY A 251 -29.73 -22.21 12.80
CA GLY A 251 -28.83 -23.34 12.98
C GLY A 251 -27.65 -23.36 12.01
N GLU A 252 -27.34 -22.26 11.35
CA GLU A 252 -26.20 -22.09 10.44
C GLU A 252 -25.06 -21.32 11.10
N LEU A 253 -23.81 -21.61 10.71
CA LEU A 253 -22.65 -20.80 11.11
C LEU A 253 -22.59 -19.52 10.26
N PRO A 254 -22.79 -18.32 10.81
CA PRO A 254 -22.56 -17.08 10.08
C PRO A 254 -21.06 -16.88 9.86
N VAL A 255 -20.66 -16.43 8.67
CA VAL A 255 -19.25 -16.28 8.29
C VAL A 255 -18.89 -14.80 8.16
N ASN A 256 -19.44 -14.13 7.14
CA ASN A 256 -19.26 -12.70 6.92
C ASN A 256 -20.61 -11.98 6.94
N PHE A 257 -20.59 -10.67 7.14
CA PHE A 257 -21.77 -9.84 7.03
C PHE A 257 -21.50 -8.48 6.40
N LEU A 258 -22.57 -7.85 5.90
CA LEU A 258 -22.55 -6.57 5.23
C LEU A 258 -23.18 -5.46 6.08
N SER A 259 -22.65 -4.25 5.95
CA SER A 259 -23.22 -3.03 6.58
C SER A 259 -23.14 -1.83 5.65
N ASP A 260 -23.89 -0.77 5.95
CA ASP A 260 -23.79 0.55 5.30
C ASP A 260 -22.83 1.54 5.99
N LEU A 261 -21.82 1.02 6.69
CA LEU A 261 -20.72 1.82 7.23
C LEU A 261 -19.87 2.49 6.14
N ASP A 262 -19.13 3.54 6.51
CA ASP A 262 -18.19 4.23 5.63
C ASP A 262 -16.74 4.02 6.11
N THR A 263 -15.99 3.25 5.34
CA THR A 263 -14.61 2.83 5.64
C THR A 263 -13.81 2.82 4.34
N THR A 264 -12.52 3.14 4.42
CA THR A 264 -11.59 3.08 3.27
C THR A 264 -10.26 2.40 3.69
N GLY A 265 -9.25 2.41 2.81
CA GLY A 265 -7.89 1.96 3.10
C GLY A 265 -7.39 2.46 4.45
N GLY A 266 -6.86 1.54 5.26
CA GLY A 266 -6.47 1.78 6.65
C GLY A 266 -7.50 1.33 7.69
N ASN A 267 -8.74 0.99 7.31
CA ASN A 267 -9.75 0.44 8.22
C ASN A 267 -9.77 -1.10 8.30
N SER A 268 -8.95 -1.82 7.52
CA SER A 268 -8.82 -3.27 7.65
C SER A 268 -8.34 -3.64 9.06
N GLY A 269 -9.07 -4.54 9.72
CA GLY A 269 -8.88 -4.92 11.12
C GLY A 269 -9.64 -4.07 12.13
N SER A 270 -10.44 -3.08 11.70
CA SER A 270 -11.23 -2.27 12.64
C SER A 270 -12.30 -3.08 13.34
N ALA A 271 -12.45 -2.87 14.65
CA ALA A 271 -13.49 -3.49 15.46
C ALA A 271 -14.88 -2.99 15.05
N VAL A 272 -15.79 -3.93 14.79
CA VAL A 272 -17.21 -3.64 14.58
C VAL A 272 -17.94 -3.90 15.89
N LEU A 273 -18.62 -2.89 16.39
CA LEU A 273 -19.29 -2.92 17.69
C LEU A 273 -20.81 -2.89 17.52
N ASN A 274 -21.54 -3.58 18.40
CA ASN A 274 -22.99 -3.43 18.50
C ASN A 274 -23.39 -2.17 19.30
N ASP A 275 -24.70 -2.00 19.51
CA ASP A 275 -25.30 -0.89 20.27
C ASP A 275 -24.89 -0.83 21.74
N LYS A 276 -24.22 -1.86 22.26
CA LYS A 276 -23.66 -1.94 23.62
C LYS A 276 -22.14 -1.78 23.67
N GLY A 277 -21.49 -1.60 22.51
CA GLY A 277 -20.03 -1.53 22.43
C GLY A 277 -19.34 -2.90 22.48
N GLU A 278 -20.06 -4.00 22.28
CA GLU A 278 -19.50 -5.36 22.25
C GLU A 278 -19.02 -5.71 20.84
N LEU A 279 -17.87 -6.40 20.72
CA LEU A 279 -17.30 -6.81 19.45
C LEU A 279 -18.22 -7.84 18.75
N VAL A 280 -18.65 -7.52 17.53
CA VAL A 280 -19.46 -8.41 16.68
C VAL A 280 -18.76 -8.84 15.39
N GLY A 281 -17.64 -8.21 15.05
CA GLY A 281 -16.85 -8.60 13.89
C GLY A 281 -15.65 -7.70 13.65
N LEU A 282 -14.91 -7.99 12.59
CA LEU A 282 -13.81 -7.16 12.11
C LEU A 282 -14.05 -6.75 10.65
N ASN A 283 -13.91 -5.46 10.36
CA ASN A 283 -13.95 -4.94 8.99
C ASN A 283 -12.69 -5.42 8.25
N PHE A 284 -12.84 -6.04 7.08
CA PHE A 284 -11.69 -6.47 6.30
C PHE A 284 -11.71 -5.99 4.85
N ASP A 285 -12.89 -5.69 4.28
CA ASP A 285 -13.00 -5.27 2.88
C ASP A 285 -14.28 -4.46 2.60
N SER A 286 -14.48 -4.03 1.35
CA SER A 286 -15.68 -3.38 0.83
C SER A 286 -16.15 -4.06 -0.46
N THR A 287 -17.42 -3.85 -0.84
CA THR A 287 -17.88 -4.25 -2.18
C THR A 287 -17.22 -3.39 -3.26
N ILE A 288 -17.23 -3.86 -4.51
CA ILE A 288 -16.56 -3.19 -5.64
C ILE A 288 -17.11 -1.77 -5.89
N GLU A 289 -18.37 -1.52 -5.57
CA GLU A 289 -19.01 -0.20 -5.62
C GLU A 289 -18.30 0.79 -4.68
N GLY A 290 -17.66 0.29 -3.62
CA GLY A 290 -16.84 1.06 -2.69
C GLY A 290 -15.50 1.53 -3.24
N VAL A 291 -15.07 1.11 -4.43
CA VAL A 291 -13.79 1.60 -5.02
C VAL A 291 -13.83 3.11 -5.25
N ALA A 292 -15.01 3.69 -5.47
CA ALA A 292 -15.17 5.13 -5.62
C ALA A 292 -15.36 5.88 -4.28
N SER A 293 -15.38 5.19 -3.13
CA SER A 293 -15.71 5.83 -1.84
C SER A 293 -14.67 6.84 -1.37
N ASP A 294 -13.46 6.80 -1.91
CA ASP A 294 -12.44 7.84 -1.67
C ASP A 294 -12.81 9.20 -2.27
N VAL A 295 -13.78 9.25 -3.18
CA VAL A 295 -14.21 10.47 -3.87
C VAL A 295 -15.71 10.74 -3.64
N VAL A 296 -16.55 9.71 -3.70
CA VAL A 296 -18.00 9.81 -3.48
C VAL A 296 -18.51 8.60 -2.72
N PHE A 297 -19.09 8.83 -1.54
CA PHE A 297 -19.81 7.80 -0.80
C PHE A 297 -21.29 7.75 -1.21
N ASP A 298 -21.73 6.60 -1.70
CA ASP A 298 -23.14 6.28 -1.91
C ASP A 298 -23.58 5.15 -0.97
N GLY A 299 -24.16 5.52 0.17
CA GLY A 299 -24.66 4.56 1.17
C GLY A 299 -25.85 3.71 0.71
N SER A 300 -26.43 4.00 -0.46
CA SER A 300 -27.43 3.11 -1.06
C SER A 300 -26.78 1.88 -1.69
N MET A 301 -25.58 2.04 -2.27
CA MET A 301 -24.87 1.00 -3.02
C MET A 301 -23.72 0.34 -2.25
N VAL A 302 -22.89 1.13 -1.59
CA VAL A 302 -21.65 0.64 -0.94
C VAL A 302 -21.99 -0.23 0.27
N ARG A 303 -21.33 -1.38 0.39
CA ARG A 303 -21.36 -2.18 1.62
C ARG A 303 -19.95 -2.49 2.10
N LYS A 304 -19.78 -2.50 3.42
CA LYS A 304 -18.56 -2.94 4.08
C LYS A 304 -18.69 -4.39 4.47
N ILE A 305 -17.60 -5.14 4.29
CA ILE A 305 -17.54 -6.58 4.47
C ILE A 305 -16.77 -6.85 5.76
N HIS A 306 -17.45 -7.55 6.65
CA HIS A 306 -16.95 -7.89 7.97
C HIS A 306 -16.91 -9.39 8.15
N VAL A 307 -15.92 -9.90 8.88
CA VAL A 307 -15.95 -11.27 9.40
C VAL A 307 -16.70 -11.27 10.73
N ASP A 308 -17.64 -12.22 10.90
CA ASP A 308 -18.46 -12.34 12.11
C ASP A 308 -17.63 -12.89 13.27
N ALA A 309 -17.78 -12.31 14.46
CA ALA A 309 -17.05 -12.76 15.65
C ALA A 309 -17.34 -14.21 16.03
N ARG A 310 -18.56 -14.71 15.73
CA ARG A 310 -18.90 -16.12 15.96
C ARG A 310 -18.11 -17.04 15.03
N TYR A 311 -17.86 -16.63 13.79
CA TYR A 311 -17.01 -17.39 12.88
C TYR A 311 -15.57 -17.44 13.38
N MET A 312 -15.02 -16.29 13.80
CA MET A 312 -13.67 -16.22 14.35
C MET A 312 -13.51 -17.15 15.56
N LEU A 313 -14.46 -17.10 16.50
CA LEU A 313 -14.47 -17.97 17.68
C LEU A 313 -14.66 -19.45 17.31
N TRP A 314 -15.53 -19.76 16.35
CA TRP A 314 -15.71 -21.12 15.88
C TRP A 314 -14.44 -21.69 15.22
N VAL A 315 -13.73 -20.90 14.41
CA VAL A 315 -12.45 -21.32 13.82
C VAL A 315 -11.41 -21.59 14.91
N MET A 316 -11.28 -20.66 15.87
CA MET A 316 -10.36 -20.82 17.00
C MET A 316 -10.67 -22.09 17.83
N ASP A 317 -11.93 -22.32 18.18
CA ASP A 317 -12.39 -23.43 19.03
C ASP A 317 -12.33 -24.76 18.26
N LYS A 318 -12.91 -24.81 17.05
CA LYS A 318 -13.18 -26.06 16.35
C LYS A 318 -12.10 -26.50 15.37
N VAL A 319 -11.40 -25.55 14.76
CA VAL A 319 -10.46 -25.83 13.65
C VAL A 319 -9.02 -25.75 14.15
N ASP A 320 -8.68 -24.66 14.85
CA ASP A 320 -7.29 -24.35 15.20
C ASP A 320 -6.89 -24.81 16.62
N ASN A 321 -7.85 -25.18 17.47
CA ASN A 321 -7.64 -25.55 18.88
C ASN A 321 -6.92 -24.44 19.69
N ALA A 322 -7.32 -23.18 19.46
CA ALA A 322 -6.77 -21.98 20.07
C ALA A 322 -7.43 -21.62 21.42
N ASP A 323 -7.72 -22.64 22.25
CA ASP A 323 -8.43 -22.52 23.53
C ASP A 323 -7.83 -21.48 24.49
N HIS A 324 -6.51 -21.36 24.47
CA HIS A 324 -5.76 -20.41 25.28
C HIS A 324 -6.13 -18.95 24.93
N VAL A 325 -6.29 -18.63 23.64
CA VAL A 325 -6.69 -17.29 23.17
C VAL A 325 -8.14 -17.00 23.56
N ILE A 326 -9.03 -17.98 23.40
CA ILE A 326 -10.44 -17.84 23.80
C ILE A 326 -10.54 -17.57 25.31
N THR A 327 -9.74 -18.28 26.11
CA THR A 327 -9.69 -18.10 27.57
C THR A 327 -9.11 -16.75 27.96
N GLU A 328 -8.06 -16.28 27.27
CA GLU A 328 -7.46 -14.95 27.50
C GLU A 328 -8.47 -13.82 27.22
N MET A 329 -9.35 -13.97 26.23
CA MET A 329 -10.45 -13.04 25.97
C MET A 329 -11.59 -13.11 27.02
N GLY A 330 -11.45 -13.92 28.08
CA GLY A 330 -12.45 -14.08 29.13
C GLY A 330 -13.64 -14.96 28.76
N LEU A 331 -13.54 -15.70 27.65
CA LEU A 331 -14.55 -16.65 27.20
C LEU A 331 -14.14 -18.09 27.61
N ARG A 332 -14.97 -19.07 27.26
CA ARG A 332 -14.65 -20.49 27.44
C ARG A 332 -14.82 -21.20 26.09
N PRO A 333 -13.89 -22.10 25.69
CA PRO A 333 -14.11 -23.02 24.57
C PRO A 333 -15.36 -23.86 24.81
N ARG A 334 -16.10 -24.18 23.74
CA ARG A 334 -17.42 -24.80 23.82
C ARG A 334 -17.63 -25.92 22.78
N LEU A 335 -16.60 -26.37 22.07
CA LEU A 335 -16.70 -27.39 21.03
C LEU A 335 -15.69 -28.56 21.15
#